data_AF-A0A5E3XIH8-F1
#
_entry.id   AF-A0A5E3XIH8-F1
#
_cell.length_a   1.000
_cell.length_b   1.000
_cell.length_c   1.000
_cell.angle_alpha   90.00
_cell.angle_beta   90.00
_cell.angle_gamma   90.00
#
_symmetry.space_group_name_H-M   'P 1'
#
loop_
_entity.id
_entity.type
_entity.pdbx_description
1 polymer ?
#
loop_
_entity_poly.entity_id
_entity_poly.type
_entity_poly.pdbx_seq_one_letter_code
_entity_poly.pdbx_strand_id
1 'polypeptide(L)'
;MFKKNLRQVKTSAPLRNSDRRALRDRVVRGFCPNEPENGDELVPEGILSQKITTSAGIPGIVYLASGGDPLWFTIGRDSEDLIPTVYTLWKWPVLIPTITVPAPVIPILMNGADLMAAGNDDFT
;
A
#
# COMPACT_ATOMS: atom_id res chain seq x y z
N MET A 1 -0.53 8.81 -7.94
CA MET A 1 0.11 9.12 -6.64
C MET A 1 1.65 9.17 -6.69
N PHE A 2 2.33 8.18 -7.29
CA PHE A 2 3.81 8.07 -7.30
C PHE A 2 4.46 8.17 -8.69
N LYS A 3 3.76 8.77 -9.68
CA LYS A 3 4.29 8.93 -11.05
C LYS A 3 5.50 9.87 -11.14
N LYS A 4 5.55 10.88 -10.25
CA LYS A 4 6.68 11.81 -10.12
C LYS A 4 7.47 11.44 -8.87
N ASN A 5 8.77 11.77 -8.88
CA ASN A 5 9.63 11.60 -7.73
C ASN A 5 9.04 12.27 -6.49
N LEU A 6 9.22 11.63 -5.34
CA LEU A 6 8.84 12.19 -4.05
C LEU A 6 9.58 13.50 -3.81
N ARG A 7 8.88 14.50 -3.29
CA ARG A 7 9.47 15.79 -2.97
C ARG A 7 10.45 15.68 -1.80
N GLN A 8 10.14 14.81 -0.84
CA GLN A 8 10.99 14.57 0.31
C GLN A 8 10.84 13.13 0.80
N VAL A 9 11.95 12.53 1.19
CA VAL A 9 12.02 11.25 1.87
C VAL A 9 12.90 11.44 3.09
N LYS A 10 12.37 11.18 4.29
CA LYS A 10 13.14 11.25 5.54
C LYS A 10 13.81 9.90 5.82
N THR A 11 14.76 9.89 6.75
CA THR A 11 15.36 8.64 7.24
C THR A 11 14.28 7.73 7.83
N SER A 12 14.35 6.45 7.52
CA SER A 12 13.50 5.43 8.13
C SER A 12 13.93 5.13 9.56
N ALA A 13 12.98 4.80 10.43
CA ALA A 13 13.25 4.40 11.81
C ALA A 13 12.42 3.17 12.18
N PRO A 14 12.95 2.23 13.00
CA PRO A 14 12.18 1.10 13.50
C PRO A 14 10.92 1.56 14.24
N LEU A 15 9.81 0.86 14.01
CA LEU A 15 8.62 1.05 14.84
C LEU A 15 8.85 0.49 16.24
N ARG A 16 8.27 1.16 17.24
CA ARG A 16 8.19 0.61 18.60
C ARG A 16 7.27 -0.60 18.60
N ASN A 17 7.48 -1.52 19.54
CA ASN A 17 6.64 -2.72 19.64
C ASN A 17 5.15 -2.42 19.80
N SER A 18 4.79 -1.36 20.55
CA SER A 18 3.40 -0.89 20.66
C SER A 18 2.82 -0.47 19.31
N ASP A 19 3.59 0.29 18.53
CA ASP A 19 3.15 0.85 17.25
C ASP A 19 3.08 -0.24 16.19
N ARG A 20 4.03 -1.19 16.21
CA ARG A 20 3.98 -2.40 15.38
C ARG A 20 2.73 -3.20 15.67
N ARG A 21 2.40 -3.43 16.95
CA ARG A 21 1.19 -4.16 17.34
C ARG A 21 -0.07 -3.45 16.84
N ALA A 22 -0.16 -2.14 17.00
CA ALA A 22 -1.29 -1.36 16.48
C ALA A 22 -1.41 -1.46 14.94
N LEU A 23 -0.29 -1.41 14.22
CA LEU A 23 -0.25 -1.60 12.77
C LEU A 23 -0.69 -3.00 12.36
N ARG A 24 -0.19 -4.04 13.04
CA ARG A 24 -0.60 -5.44 12.83
C ARG A 24 -2.09 -5.62 13.03
N ASP A 25 -2.64 -5.11 14.13
CA ASP A 25 -4.07 -5.22 14.43
C ASP A 25 -4.92 -4.50 13.37
N ARG A 26 -4.45 -3.38 12.84
CA ARG A 26 -5.08 -2.66 11.72
C ARG A 26 -5.02 -3.47 10.41
N VAL A 27 -3.87 -4.09 10.10
CA VAL A 27 -3.71 -4.93 8.91
C VAL A 27 -4.62 -6.16 8.98
N VAL A 28 -4.61 -6.89 10.10
CA VAL A 28 -5.45 -8.07 10.29
C VAL A 28 -6.92 -7.70 10.14
N ARG A 29 -7.37 -6.65 10.82
CA ARG A 29 -8.76 -6.20 10.73
C ARG A 29 -9.16 -5.77 9.31
N GLY A 30 -8.25 -5.13 8.58
CA GLY A 30 -8.56 -4.52 7.28
C GLY A 30 -8.46 -5.48 6.09
N PHE A 31 -7.52 -6.44 6.12
CA PHE A 31 -7.12 -7.19 4.93
C PHE A 31 -7.20 -8.72 5.09
N CYS A 32 -7.11 -9.24 6.31
CA CYS A 32 -7.14 -10.69 6.56
C CYS A 32 -7.84 -11.04 7.89
N PRO A 33 -9.09 -10.59 8.11
CA PRO A 33 -9.76 -10.77 9.40
C PRO A 33 -10.02 -12.23 9.77
N ASN A 34 -10.04 -13.12 8.78
CA ASN A 34 -10.26 -14.55 8.97
C ASN A 34 -8.95 -15.35 9.09
N GLU A 35 -7.79 -14.70 8.89
CA GLU A 35 -6.46 -15.33 8.93
C GLU A 35 -5.48 -14.45 9.75
N PRO A 36 -5.76 -14.20 11.04
CA PRO A 36 -4.98 -13.31 11.89
C PRO A 36 -3.51 -13.76 12.10
N GLU A 37 -3.20 -15.02 11.84
CA GLU A 37 -1.85 -15.59 11.82
C GLU A 37 -0.96 -14.95 10.75
N ASN A 38 -1.54 -14.50 9.62
CA ASN A 38 -0.80 -13.86 8.52
C ASN A 38 -0.31 -12.45 8.90
N GLY A 39 -0.81 -11.89 10.00
CA GLY A 39 -0.49 -10.54 10.44
C GLY A 39 1.00 -10.30 10.70
N ASP A 40 1.75 -11.30 11.18
CA ASP A 40 3.19 -11.13 11.44
C ASP A 40 4.04 -11.23 10.18
N GLU A 41 3.59 -11.94 9.15
CA GLU A 41 4.26 -11.92 7.84
C GLU A 41 4.02 -10.59 7.11
N LEU A 42 2.80 -10.06 7.24
CA LEU A 42 2.41 -8.77 6.67
C LEU A 42 2.98 -7.57 7.44
N VAL A 43 3.23 -7.72 8.74
CA VAL A 43 3.82 -6.69 9.62
C VAL A 43 4.98 -7.29 10.43
N PRO A 44 6.12 -7.57 9.76
CA PRO A 44 7.23 -8.30 10.36
C PRO A 44 7.90 -7.54 11.50
N GLU A 45 8.66 -8.27 12.32
CA GLU A 45 9.51 -7.65 13.32
C GLU A 45 10.57 -6.75 12.69
N GLY A 46 10.92 -5.67 13.40
CA GLY A 46 11.88 -4.69 12.89
C GLY A 46 11.37 -3.86 11.71
N ILE A 47 10.05 -3.88 11.42
CA ILE A 47 9.45 -3.00 10.41
C ILE A 47 9.81 -1.54 10.68
N LEU A 48 10.22 -0.85 9.63
CA LEU A 48 10.63 0.54 9.66
C LEU A 48 9.47 1.42 9.22
N SER A 49 9.40 2.62 9.76
CA SER A 49 8.53 3.69 9.27
C SER A 49 9.36 4.79 8.64
N GLN A 50 8.91 5.32 7.51
CA GLN A 50 9.58 6.37 6.77
C GLN A 50 8.60 7.47 6.39
N LYS A 51 8.86 8.69 6.86
CA LYS A 51 8.05 9.86 6.50
C LYS A 51 8.41 10.32 5.09
N ILE A 52 7.40 10.53 4.26
CA ILE A 52 7.54 11.02 2.89
C ILE A 52 6.66 12.23 2.64
N THR A 53 7.00 12.97 1.59
CA THR A 53 6.17 14.02 1.00
C THR A 53 6.08 13.77 -0.49
N THR A 54 4.87 13.58 -1.00
CA THR A 54 4.61 13.38 -2.43
C THR A 54 5.02 14.60 -3.25
N SER A 55 5.12 14.44 -4.58
CA SER A 55 5.36 15.57 -5.49
C SER A 55 4.31 16.67 -5.39
N ALA A 56 3.09 16.34 -4.94
CA ALA A 56 1.99 17.27 -4.70
C ALA A 56 2.06 17.97 -3.33
N GLY A 57 3.11 17.71 -2.53
CA GLY A 57 3.24 18.28 -1.19
C GLY A 57 2.43 17.57 -0.11
N ILE A 58 1.77 16.46 -0.44
CA ILE A 58 0.94 15.69 0.51
C ILE A 58 1.87 14.81 1.37
N PRO A 59 1.82 14.91 2.70
CA PRO A 59 2.62 14.06 3.58
C PRO A 59 2.10 12.62 3.61
N GLY A 60 2.96 11.68 3.97
CA GLY A 60 2.60 10.28 4.16
C GLY A 60 3.65 9.50 4.94
N ILE A 61 3.35 8.24 5.18
CA ILE A 61 4.24 7.28 5.83
C ILE A 61 4.35 6.05 4.94
N VAL A 62 5.57 5.56 4.71
CA VAL A 62 5.82 4.24 4.11
C VAL A 62 6.34 3.33 5.20
N TYR A 63 5.83 2.11 5.26
CA TYR A 63 6.30 1.05 6.15
C TYR A 63 7.13 0.06 5.34
N LEU A 64 8.36 -0.18 5.80
CA LEU A 64 9.35 -1.00 5.11
C LEU A 64 9.70 -2.21 5.97
N ALA A 65 9.94 -3.37 5.36
CA ALA A 65 10.62 -4.45 6.06
C ALA A 65 12.02 -4.00 6.54
N SER A 66 12.63 -4.73 7.47
CA SER A 66 13.97 -4.42 7.98
C SER A 66 15.04 -4.35 6.88
N GLY A 67 14.87 -5.10 5.78
CA GLY A 67 15.72 -5.06 4.59
C GLY A 67 15.43 -3.89 3.62
N GLY A 68 14.42 -3.08 3.87
CA GLY A 68 14.05 -1.92 3.04
C GLY A 68 12.91 -2.17 2.04
N ASP A 69 12.41 -3.40 1.92
CA ASP A 69 11.28 -3.72 1.04
C ASP A 69 10.02 -2.94 1.45
N PRO A 70 9.32 -2.26 0.53
CA PRO A 70 8.16 -1.47 0.88
C PRO A 70 6.90 -2.34 1.01
N LEU A 71 6.25 -2.28 2.17
CA LEU A 71 5.10 -3.14 2.49
C LEU A 71 3.77 -2.40 2.45
N TRP A 72 3.71 -1.24 3.12
CA TRP A 72 2.48 -0.48 3.30
C TRP A 72 2.75 1.01 3.17
N PHE A 73 1.72 1.80 2.92
CA PHE A 73 1.81 3.25 3.05
C PHE A 73 0.49 3.90 3.42
N THR A 74 0.57 5.12 3.94
CA THR A 74 -0.56 6.05 4.14
C THR A 74 -0.24 7.37 3.47
N ILE A 75 -1.27 8.07 2.99
CA ILE A 75 -1.12 9.41 2.39
C ILE A 75 -2.19 10.33 2.93
N GLY A 76 -1.80 11.56 3.18
CA GLY A 76 -2.62 12.52 3.92
C GLY A 76 -2.15 12.60 5.36
N ARG A 77 -2.41 13.75 5.98
CA ARG A 77 -2.15 13.92 7.41
C ARG A 77 -3.20 13.10 8.17
N ASP A 78 -2.74 12.28 9.10
CA ASP A 78 -3.59 11.46 9.98
C ASP A 78 -4.56 10.53 9.22
N SER A 79 -4.13 10.02 8.06
CA SER A 79 -4.95 9.09 7.26
C SER A 79 -5.03 7.70 7.90
N GLU A 80 -6.27 7.25 8.08
CA GLU A 80 -6.62 5.88 8.47
C GLU A 80 -6.67 4.91 7.28
N ASP A 81 -6.39 5.39 6.07
CA ASP A 81 -6.28 4.55 4.87
C ASP A 81 -4.87 3.94 4.80
N LEU A 82 -4.78 2.66 5.15
CA LEU A 82 -3.56 1.88 4.97
C LEU A 82 -3.63 1.22 3.61
N ILE A 83 -2.61 1.37 2.79
CA ILE A 83 -2.61 0.85 1.42
C ILE A 83 -1.44 -0.12 1.25
N PRO A 84 -1.66 -1.38 0.81
CA PRO A 84 -0.57 -2.28 0.50
C PRO A 84 0.17 -1.80 -0.75
N THR A 85 1.48 -2.01 -0.79
CA THR A 85 2.24 -1.78 -2.02
C THR A 85 1.93 -2.86 -3.05
N VAL A 86 2.22 -2.57 -4.32
CA VAL A 86 2.15 -3.59 -5.39
C VAL A 86 3.08 -4.77 -5.08
N TYR A 87 4.21 -4.53 -4.39
CA TYR A 87 5.10 -5.60 -3.94
C TYR A 87 4.43 -6.53 -2.92
N THR A 88 3.70 -5.98 -1.94
CA THR A 88 2.92 -6.78 -1.00
C THR A 88 1.82 -7.57 -1.71
N LEU A 89 1.08 -6.93 -2.63
CA LEU A 89 0.03 -7.60 -3.41
C LEU A 89 0.57 -8.69 -4.34
N TRP A 90 1.80 -8.56 -4.84
CA TRP A 90 2.42 -9.60 -5.65
C TRP A 90 2.73 -10.86 -4.83
N LYS A 91 3.11 -10.70 -3.55
CA LYS A 91 3.29 -11.82 -2.62
C LYS A 91 1.97 -12.36 -2.07
N TRP A 92 1.00 -11.47 -1.89
CA TRP A 92 -0.28 -11.73 -1.25
C TRP A 92 -1.44 -11.22 -2.13
N PRO A 93 -1.76 -11.92 -3.23
CA PRO A 93 -2.70 -11.42 -4.25
C PRO A 93 -4.15 -11.32 -3.77
N VAL A 94 -4.50 -12.02 -2.69
CA VAL A 94 -5.86 -12.10 -2.16
C VAL A 94 -6.16 -11.11 -1.02
N LEU A 95 -5.24 -10.17 -0.72
CA LEU A 95 -5.46 -9.17 0.34
C LEU A 95 -6.58 -8.17 0.01
N ILE A 96 -6.83 -7.94 -1.27
CA ILE A 96 -7.84 -6.99 -1.74
C ILE A 96 -8.63 -7.59 -2.91
N PRO A 97 -9.87 -7.13 -3.15
CA PRO A 97 -10.62 -7.50 -4.34
C PRO A 97 -9.85 -7.16 -5.62
N THR A 98 -9.92 -8.04 -6.61
CA THR A 98 -9.26 -7.87 -7.91
C THR A 98 -10.25 -7.44 -8.97
N ILE A 99 -9.83 -6.52 -9.85
CA ILE A 99 -10.59 -6.11 -11.04
C ILE A 99 -9.85 -6.61 -12.27
N THR A 100 -10.54 -7.35 -13.13
CA THR A 100 -10.00 -7.77 -14.43
C THR A 100 -10.31 -6.70 -15.47
N VAL A 101 -9.31 -6.29 -16.25
CA VAL A 101 -9.45 -5.28 -17.31
C VAL A 101 -9.05 -5.86 -18.67
N PRO A 102 -9.62 -5.35 -19.78
CA PRO A 102 -9.18 -5.75 -21.13
C PRO A 102 -7.69 -5.46 -21.35
N ALA A 103 -6.99 -6.35 -22.07
CA ALA A 103 -5.55 -6.22 -22.32
C ALA A 103 -5.12 -4.84 -22.89
N PRO A 104 -5.89 -4.18 -23.78
CA PRO A 104 -5.54 -2.85 -24.28
C PRO A 104 -5.52 -1.74 -23.21
N VAL A 105 -6.17 -1.95 -22.06
CA VAL A 105 -6.23 -0.97 -20.96
C VAL A 105 -4.97 -1.02 -20.09
N ILE A 106 -4.25 -2.14 -20.07
CA ILE A 106 -3.07 -2.34 -19.22
C ILE A 106 -1.99 -1.26 -19.46
N PRO A 107 -1.56 -0.97 -20.72
CA PRO A 107 -0.55 0.07 -20.96
C PRO A 107 -1.00 1.47 -20.52
N ILE A 108 -2.31 1.74 -20.53
CA ILE A 108 -2.89 3.02 -20.11
C ILE A 108 -2.77 3.16 -18.58
N LEU A 109 -3.14 2.12 -17.83
CA LEU A 109 -3.03 2.10 -16.38
C LEU A 109 -1.57 2.14 -15.91
N MET A 110 -0.66 1.44 -16.60
CA MET A 110 0.77 1.48 -16.30
C MET A 110 1.36 2.89 -16.41
N ASN A 111 0.77 3.76 -17.24
CA ASN A 111 1.15 5.16 -17.35
C ASN A 111 0.56 6.06 -16.23
N GLY A 112 -0.12 5.47 -15.27
CA GLY A 112 -0.72 6.14 -14.11
C GLY A 112 -2.01 6.89 -14.42
N ALA A 113 -2.72 6.49 -15.48
CA ALA A 113 -4.09 6.93 -15.72
C ALA A 113 -5.06 6.23 -14.77
N ASP A 114 -6.17 6.87 -14.46
CA ASP A 114 -7.24 6.28 -13.67
C ASP A 114 -8.01 5.23 -14.48
N LEU A 115 -8.52 4.19 -13.81
CA LEU A 115 -9.43 3.24 -14.43
C LEU A 115 -10.82 3.86 -14.54
N MET A 116 -11.31 4.01 -15.77
CA MET A 116 -12.62 4.56 -16.06
C MET A 116 -13.60 3.42 -16.37
N ALA A 117 -14.85 3.54 -15.90
CA ALA A 117 -15.93 2.69 -16.39
C ALA A 117 -16.14 2.96 -17.88
N ALA A 118 -16.20 1.91 -18.70
CA ALA A 118 -16.58 2.06 -20.10
C ALA A 118 -18.06 2.46 -20.13
N GLY A 119 -18.38 3.62 -20.73
CA GLY A 119 -19.75 4.09 -20.86
C GLY A 119 -20.61 3.28 -21.85
N ASN A 120 -20.06 2.22 -22.44
CA ASN A 120 -20.75 1.30 -23.34
C ASN A 120 -20.69 -0.08 -22.71
N ASP A 121 -21.82 -0.51 -22.15
CA ASP A 121 -22.08 -1.89 -21.76
C ASP A 121 -21.87 -2.81 -22.96
N ASP A 122 -20.84 -3.65 -22.93
CA ASP A 122 -20.77 -4.89 -23.69
C ASP A 122 -19.80 -5.83 -22.97
N PHE A 123 -20.16 -6.19 -21.74
CA PHE A 123 -19.74 -7.46 -21.14
C PHE A 123 -20.93 -8.43 -21.29
N THR A 124 -21.18 -8.87 -22.52
CA THR A 124 -22.02 -10.04 -22.81
C THR A 124 -21.21 -11.10 -23.53
#